data_AF-A0A1Y1RCQ2-F1
#
_entry.id   AF-A0A1Y1RCQ2-F1
#
_cell.length_a   1.000
_cell.length_b   1.000
_cell.length_c   1.000
_cell.angle_alpha   90.00
_cell.angle_beta   90.00
_cell.angle_gamma   90.00
#
_symmetry.space_group_name_H-M   'P 1'
#
loop_
_entity.id
_entity.type
_entity.pdbx_description
1 polymer ?
#
loop_
_entity_poly.entity_id
_entity_poly.type
_entity_poly.pdbx_seq_one_letter_code
_entity_poly.pdbx_strand_id
1 'polypeptide(L)'
;MSAGKSDLKVVTIPELIAIALLGVFILFLFYPKTKIEHMIANEKSNYDLTLIYLKSIAEAYPDDRSNWQRLIQAYLKAGKTEEAQKVYESYFVDQNSTDDMAALTAYRLLKAKYLKRQNSVEKVQMKLLIEKYLRELIATGRQSVWFLVLMDARSLDLPQIRLEVLQKMIKASKTPEIARLMEAYRLAAALDKKEIAIKLLQEGYEKTKNPKVAKELIRFYLANGMLQEAKRFSIRAMKDRGVF
;
A
#
# COMPACT_ATOMS: atom_id res chain seq x y z
N MET A 1 -15.48 77.02 -5.48
CA MET A 1 -15.12 75.59 -5.43
C MET A 1 -13.78 75.48 -4.72
N SER A 2 -13.78 75.16 -3.42
CA SER A 2 -12.55 74.90 -2.66
C SER A 2 -12.32 73.40 -2.65
N ALA A 3 -11.27 72.95 -3.32
CA ALA A 3 -10.85 71.55 -3.31
C ALA A 3 -10.17 71.26 -1.96
N GLY A 4 -10.86 70.50 -1.10
CA GLY A 4 -10.29 70.00 0.14
C GLY A 4 -9.10 69.09 -0.16
N LYS A 5 -7.91 69.49 0.31
CA LYS A 5 -6.73 68.61 0.35
C LYS A 5 -7.02 67.48 1.33
N SER A 6 -7.18 66.26 0.82
CA SER A 6 -7.22 65.06 1.64
C SER A 6 -5.82 64.79 2.19
N ASP A 7 -5.62 64.98 3.50
CA ASP A 7 -4.41 64.56 4.19
C ASP A 7 -4.25 63.05 4.04
N LEU A 8 -3.26 62.65 3.23
CA LEU A 8 -2.85 61.25 3.09
C LEU A 8 -2.25 60.80 4.43
N LYS A 9 -3.01 60.03 5.20
CA LYS A 9 -2.52 59.38 6.43
C LYS A 9 -1.38 58.43 6.08
N VAL A 10 -0.16 58.82 6.43
CA VAL A 10 1.04 58.00 6.28
C VAL A 10 1.04 56.97 7.41
N VAL A 11 1.04 55.68 7.04
CA VAL A 11 1.10 54.55 7.99
C VAL A 11 2.39 54.66 8.81
N THR A 12 2.28 54.62 10.12
CA THR A 12 3.41 54.71 11.03
C THR A 12 4.16 53.37 11.15
N ILE A 13 5.46 53.41 11.48
CA ILE A 13 6.28 52.19 11.62
C ILE A 13 5.67 51.16 12.60
N PRO A 14 5.11 51.55 13.77
CA PRO A 14 4.44 50.60 14.66
C PRO A 14 3.20 49.94 14.04
N GLU A 15 2.43 50.67 13.23
CA GLU A 15 1.27 50.12 12.51
C GLU A 15 1.71 49.11 11.44
N LEU A 16 2.80 49.38 10.73
CA LEU A 16 3.42 48.43 9.79
C LEU A 16 3.86 47.14 10.49
N ILE A 17 4.50 47.25 11.66
CA ILE A 17 4.90 46.08 12.47
C ILE A 17 3.66 45.32 12.95
N ALA A 18 2.63 46.00 13.44
CA ALA A 18 1.38 45.37 13.88
C ALA A 18 0.68 44.62 12.74
N ILE A 19 0.62 45.21 11.54
CA ILE A 19 0.07 44.55 10.35
C ILE A 19 0.91 43.32 9.96
N ALA A 20 2.23 43.41 10.00
CA ALA A 20 3.11 42.28 9.70
C ALA A 20 2.92 41.14 10.71
N LEU A 21 2.88 41.44 12.01
CA LEU A 21 2.63 40.47 13.06
C LEU A 21 1.25 39.82 12.95
N LEU A 22 0.21 40.61 12.64
CA LEU A 22 -1.12 40.10 12.37
C LEU A 22 -1.10 39.13 11.18
N GLY A 23 -0.39 39.49 10.10
CA GLY A 23 -0.21 38.62 8.94
C GLY A 23 0.45 37.29 9.30
N VAL A 24 1.55 37.32 10.06
CA VAL A 24 2.24 36.10 10.53
C VAL A 24 1.32 35.27 11.44
N PHE A 25 0.56 35.91 12.33
CA PHE A 25 -0.37 35.24 13.21
C PHE A 25 -1.51 34.57 12.43
N ILE A 26 -2.09 35.26 11.44
CA ILE A 26 -3.11 34.69 10.55
C ILE A 26 -2.52 33.49 9.78
N LEU A 27 -1.30 33.59 9.24
CA LEU A 27 -0.66 32.48 8.55
C LEU A 27 -0.48 31.27 9.48
N PHE A 28 -0.01 31.49 10.71
CA PHE A 28 0.14 30.43 11.70
C PHE A 28 -1.19 29.75 12.04
N LEU A 29 -2.28 30.52 12.14
CA LEU A 29 -3.60 30.02 12.51
C LEU A 29 -4.29 29.26 11.35
N PHE A 30 -4.17 29.75 10.12
CA PHE A 30 -4.82 29.16 8.94
C PHE A 30 -4.01 28.03 8.28
N TYR A 31 -2.68 28.06 8.45
CA TYR A 31 -1.75 27.10 7.88
C TYR A 31 -0.87 26.47 8.97
N PRO A 32 -1.46 25.76 9.95
CA PRO A 32 -0.67 25.01 10.91
C PRO A 32 0.20 23.98 10.18
N LYS A 33 1.42 23.75 10.68
CA LYS A 33 2.44 22.86 10.08
C LYS A 33 1.87 21.54 9.57
N THR A 34 1.00 20.91 10.35
CA THR A 34 0.33 19.64 10.04
C THR A 34 -0.55 19.70 8.78
N LYS A 35 -1.24 20.82 8.56
CA LYS A 35 -2.11 21.02 7.38
C LYS A 35 -1.29 21.24 6.12
N ILE A 36 -0.20 22.00 6.21
CA ILE A 36 0.73 22.20 5.09
C ILE A 36 1.36 20.86 4.69
N GLU A 37 1.86 20.08 5.66
CA GLU A 37 2.41 18.74 5.42
C GLU A 37 1.40 17.83 4.71
N HIS A 38 0.13 17.84 5.14
CA HIS A 38 -0.93 17.07 4.50
C HIS A 38 -1.28 17.55 3.09
N MET A 39 -1.34 18.86 2.85
CA MET A 39 -1.63 19.42 1.52
C MET A 39 -0.52 19.05 0.55
N ILE A 40 0.74 19.15 0.96
CA ILE A 40 1.90 18.86 0.11
C ILE A 40 2.06 17.35 -0.13
N ALA A 41 1.82 16.51 0.88
CA ALA A 41 1.85 15.06 0.71
C ALA A 41 0.76 14.54 -0.26
N ASN A 42 -0.36 15.27 -0.35
CA ASN A 42 -1.51 14.94 -1.19
C ASN A 42 -1.54 15.68 -2.53
N GLU A 43 -0.63 16.64 -2.75
CA GLU A 43 -0.52 17.39 -4.00
C GLU A 43 -0.08 16.43 -5.13
N LYS A 44 -0.89 16.37 -6.20
CA LYS A 44 -0.67 15.47 -7.34
C LYS A 44 -0.31 16.21 -8.63
N SER A 45 -0.40 17.54 -8.63
CA SER A 45 -0.26 18.34 -9.85
C SER A 45 1.08 19.07 -9.97
N ASN A 46 1.67 19.50 -8.84
CA ASN A 46 2.93 20.25 -8.83
C ASN A 46 4.02 19.50 -8.05
N TYR A 47 4.59 18.47 -8.68
CA TYR A 47 5.65 17.67 -8.07
C TYR A 47 6.90 18.49 -7.75
N ASP A 48 7.24 19.50 -8.54
CA ASP A 48 8.47 20.27 -8.31
C ASP A 48 8.39 21.11 -7.02
N LEU A 49 7.27 21.76 -6.75
CA LEU A 49 7.07 22.49 -5.49
C LEU A 49 7.07 21.54 -4.28
N THR A 50 6.39 20.40 -4.40
CA THR A 50 6.36 19.36 -3.35
C THR A 50 7.77 18.83 -3.06
N LEU A 51 8.59 18.60 -4.09
CA LEU A 51 9.95 18.13 -3.95
C LEU A 51 10.85 19.16 -3.27
N ILE A 52 10.76 20.44 -3.66
CA ILE A 52 11.52 21.52 -3.02
C ILE A 52 11.18 21.58 -1.53
N TYR A 53 9.89 21.58 -1.19
CA TYR A 53 9.46 21.66 0.20
C TYR A 53 9.89 20.45 1.03
N LEU A 54 9.65 19.23 0.54
CA LEU A 54 10.04 18.01 1.26
C LEU A 54 11.55 17.92 1.45
N LYS A 55 12.34 18.39 0.46
CA LYS A 55 13.79 18.49 0.58
C LYS A 55 14.18 19.47 1.68
N SER A 56 13.60 20.66 1.71
CA SER A 56 13.87 21.64 2.78
C SER A 56 13.49 21.12 4.17
N ILE A 57 12.36 20.38 4.30
CA ILE A 57 12.00 19.74 5.58
C ILE A 57 13.04 18.69 5.97
N ALA A 58 13.41 17.80 5.06
CA ALA A 58 14.33 16.71 5.35
C ALA A 58 15.71 17.25 5.76
N GLU A 59 16.18 18.32 5.09
CA GLU A 59 17.42 19.00 5.42
C GLU A 59 17.35 19.77 6.76
N ALA A 60 16.20 20.36 7.09
CA ALA A 60 16.01 21.07 8.36
C ALA A 60 15.91 20.11 9.57
N TYR A 61 15.46 18.87 9.34
CA TYR A 61 15.28 17.84 10.37
C TYR A 61 15.93 16.52 9.93
N PRO A 62 17.27 16.46 9.81
CA PRO A 62 17.98 15.34 9.19
C PRO A 62 17.86 14.03 9.98
N ASP A 63 17.62 14.11 11.28
CA ASP A 63 17.48 12.94 12.16
C ASP A 63 16.11 12.25 12.02
N ASP A 64 15.12 12.95 11.47
CA ASP A 64 13.78 12.39 11.24
C ASP A 64 13.73 11.64 9.90
N ARG A 65 14.02 10.34 9.97
CA ARG A 65 13.98 9.42 8.83
C ARG A 65 12.67 9.44 8.05
N SER A 66 11.55 9.78 8.69
CA SER A 66 10.27 9.83 8.01
C SER A 66 10.24 10.92 6.93
N ASN A 67 11.00 12.01 7.10
CA ASN A 67 11.11 13.08 6.11
C ASN A 67 11.90 12.63 4.87
N TRP A 68 13.05 11.97 5.06
CA TRP A 68 13.81 11.38 3.95
C TRP A 68 12.98 10.34 3.18
N GLN A 69 12.20 9.53 3.88
CA GLN A 69 11.32 8.56 3.24
C GLN A 69 10.20 9.24 2.43
N ARG A 70 9.56 10.29 2.96
CA ARG A 70 8.55 11.08 2.24
C ARG A 70 9.15 11.69 0.97
N LEU A 71 10.38 12.21 1.06
CA LEU A 71 11.11 12.75 -0.08
C LEU A 71 11.40 11.68 -1.15
N ILE A 72 11.89 10.50 -0.76
CA ILE A 72 12.10 9.36 -1.67
C ILE A 72 10.79 8.98 -2.37
N GLN A 73 9.68 8.89 -1.64
CA GLN A 73 8.38 8.59 -2.22
C GLN A 73 7.91 9.66 -3.21
N ALA A 74 8.15 10.94 -2.90
CA ALA A 74 7.82 12.04 -3.80
C ALA A 74 8.65 11.97 -5.09
N TYR A 75 9.96 11.71 -4.99
CA TYR A 75 10.81 11.51 -6.17
C TYR A 75 10.33 10.33 -7.02
N LEU A 76 9.96 9.20 -6.38
CA LEU A 76 9.40 8.05 -7.08
C LEU A 76 8.08 8.37 -7.81
N LYS A 77 7.16 9.11 -7.16
CA LYS A 77 5.90 9.56 -7.78
C LYS A 77 6.14 10.50 -8.96
N ALA A 78 7.17 11.35 -8.88
CA ALA A 78 7.58 12.25 -9.95
C ALA A 78 8.39 11.56 -11.07
N GLY A 79 8.61 10.23 -10.98
CA GLY A 79 9.42 9.50 -11.95
C GLY A 79 10.93 9.72 -11.84
N LYS A 80 11.40 10.48 -10.84
CA LYS A 80 12.80 10.82 -10.55
C LYS A 80 13.50 9.70 -9.73
N THR A 81 13.63 8.53 -10.35
CA THR A 81 14.08 7.29 -9.67
C THR A 81 15.55 7.32 -9.24
N GLU A 82 16.40 8.04 -9.97
CA GLU A 82 17.83 8.14 -9.68
C GLU A 82 18.08 9.03 -8.46
N GLU A 83 17.37 10.14 -8.34
CA GLU A 83 17.38 11.03 -7.19
C GLU A 83 16.83 10.31 -5.95
N ALA A 84 15.74 9.56 -6.11
CA ALA A 84 15.19 8.71 -5.05
C ALA A 84 16.24 7.69 -4.54
N GLN A 85 17.02 7.09 -5.46
CA GLN A 85 18.08 6.15 -5.12
C GLN A 85 19.22 6.84 -4.36
N LYS A 86 19.68 8.01 -4.82
CA LYS A 86 20.76 8.76 -4.16
C LYS A 86 20.41 9.12 -2.72
N VAL A 87 19.17 9.58 -2.49
CA VAL A 87 18.68 9.86 -1.14
C VAL A 87 18.63 8.58 -0.30
N TYR A 88 18.18 7.46 -0.87
CA TYR A 88 18.19 6.19 -0.14
C TYR A 88 19.60 5.73 0.26
N GLU A 89 20.56 5.79 -0.66
CA GLU A 89 21.96 5.43 -0.39
C GLU A 89 22.58 6.31 0.69
N SER A 90 22.31 7.61 0.65
CA SER A 90 22.89 8.57 1.59
C SER A 90 22.36 8.44 3.02
N TYR A 91 21.12 7.96 3.20
CA TYR A 91 20.44 8.02 4.50
C TYR A 91 19.99 6.66 5.05
N PHE A 92 20.04 5.58 4.26
CA PHE A 92 19.51 4.26 4.66
C PHE A 92 20.48 3.08 4.46
N VAL A 93 21.54 3.18 3.63
CA VAL A 93 22.41 2.03 3.29
C VAL A 93 23.43 1.68 4.40
N ASP A 94 23.98 2.68 5.09
CA ASP A 94 25.06 2.45 6.07
C ASP A 94 24.57 2.03 7.47
N GLN A 95 23.26 1.88 7.67
CA GLN A 95 22.70 1.60 8.97
C GLN A 95 22.05 0.22 8.95
N ASN A 96 22.73 -0.75 9.60
CA ASN A 96 22.30 -2.12 9.96
C ASN A 96 20.98 -2.11 10.75
N SER A 97 19.91 -1.63 10.13
CA SER A 97 18.65 -1.40 10.78
C SER A 97 17.66 -2.44 10.30
N THR A 98 17.11 -3.17 11.25
CA THR A 98 15.86 -3.93 11.17
C THR A 98 14.65 -3.01 10.98
N ASP A 99 14.85 -1.84 10.39
CA ASP A 99 13.84 -0.81 10.20
C ASP A 99 12.93 -1.18 9.03
N ASP A 100 11.72 -1.60 9.37
CA ASP A 100 10.63 -1.87 8.43
C ASP A 100 10.47 -0.75 7.38
N MET A 101 10.74 0.51 7.76
CA MET A 101 10.61 1.66 6.88
C MET A 101 11.71 1.70 5.82
N ALA A 102 12.94 1.33 6.20
CA ALA A 102 14.05 1.19 5.27
C ALA A 102 13.78 0.06 4.26
N ALA A 103 13.31 -1.09 4.74
CA ALA A 103 12.96 -2.24 3.89
C ALA A 103 11.84 -1.91 2.90
N LEU A 104 10.77 -1.24 3.35
CA LEU A 104 9.68 -0.80 2.47
C LEU A 104 10.14 0.20 1.41
N THR A 105 11.09 1.07 1.76
CA THR A 105 11.66 2.07 0.85
C THR A 105 12.55 1.42 -0.21
N ALA A 106 13.41 0.49 0.21
CA ALA A 106 14.22 -0.33 -0.68
C ALA A 106 13.34 -1.09 -1.69
N TYR A 107 12.28 -1.72 -1.19
CA TYR A 107 11.30 -2.41 -2.02
C TYR A 107 10.66 -1.49 -3.07
N ARG A 108 10.23 -0.27 -2.69
CA ARG A 108 9.62 0.69 -3.61
C ARG A 108 10.58 1.17 -4.70
N LEU A 109 11.84 1.41 -4.35
CA LEU A 109 12.90 1.74 -5.32
C LEU A 109 13.13 0.59 -6.30
N LEU A 110 13.24 -0.63 -5.77
CA LEU A 110 13.42 -1.83 -6.58
C LEU A 110 12.26 -2.05 -7.54
N LYS A 111 11.01 -1.87 -7.07
CA LYS A 111 9.81 -1.94 -7.92
C LYS A 111 9.85 -0.88 -9.02
N ALA A 112 10.20 0.36 -8.70
CA ALA A 112 10.30 1.43 -9.69
C ALA A 112 11.37 1.14 -10.76
N LYS A 113 12.53 0.61 -10.36
CA LYS A 113 13.58 0.16 -11.27
C LYS A 113 13.09 -1.00 -12.16
N TYR A 114 12.44 -2.00 -11.57
CA TYR A 114 11.87 -3.15 -12.29
C TYR A 114 10.88 -2.72 -13.39
N LEU A 115 10.00 -1.77 -13.09
CA LEU A 115 8.99 -1.29 -14.04
C LEU A 115 9.58 -0.50 -15.22
N LYS A 116 10.72 0.17 -15.04
CA LYS A 116 11.40 0.94 -16.09
C LYS A 116 12.30 0.09 -17.01
N ARG A 117 12.74 -1.09 -16.57
CA ARG A 117 13.73 -1.91 -17.30
C ARG A 117 13.11 -2.72 -18.44
N GLN A 118 13.81 -2.71 -19.58
CA GLN A 118 13.49 -3.51 -20.77
C GLN A 118 14.31 -4.81 -20.88
N ASN A 119 15.52 -4.87 -20.32
CA ASN A 119 16.40 -6.05 -20.35
C ASN A 119 15.81 -7.22 -19.53
N SER A 120 15.80 -8.43 -20.08
CA SER A 120 15.19 -9.62 -19.48
C SER A 120 15.95 -10.19 -18.27
N VAL A 121 17.29 -10.21 -18.26
CA VAL A 121 18.08 -10.90 -17.22
C VAL A 121 18.04 -10.15 -15.89
N GLU A 122 18.38 -8.86 -15.90
CA GLU A 122 18.30 -8.00 -14.71
C GLU A 122 16.88 -7.96 -14.14
N LYS A 123 15.88 -7.95 -15.03
CA LYS A 123 14.47 -7.91 -14.64
C LYS A 123 14.04 -9.17 -13.89
N VAL A 124 14.55 -10.35 -14.27
CA VAL A 124 14.33 -11.59 -13.52
C VAL A 124 14.96 -11.52 -12.13
N GLN A 125 16.21 -11.07 -12.02
CA GLN A 125 16.88 -10.92 -10.71
C GLN A 125 16.14 -9.94 -9.80
N MET A 126 15.70 -8.79 -10.34
CA MET A 126 14.89 -7.83 -9.60
C MET A 126 13.54 -8.41 -9.18
N LYS A 127 12.89 -9.22 -10.02
CA LYS A 127 11.63 -9.91 -9.68
C LYS A 127 11.81 -10.83 -8.48
N LEU A 128 12.89 -11.63 -8.44
CA LEU A 128 13.19 -12.51 -7.32
C LEU A 128 13.43 -11.73 -6.02
N LEU A 129 14.14 -10.60 -6.10
CA LEU A 129 14.35 -9.72 -4.96
C LEU A 129 13.03 -9.07 -4.48
N ILE A 130 12.17 -8.63 -5.39
CA ILE A 130 10.82 -8.12 -5.06
C ILE A 130 10.03 -9.20 -4.35
N GLU A 131 10.00 -10.44 -4.86
CA GLU A 131 9.31 -11.54 -4.22
C GLU A 131 9.81 -11.81 -2.81
N LYS A 132 11.14 -11.77 -2.59
CA LYS A 132 11.75 -11.89 -1.26
C LYS A 132 11.23 -10.81 -0.31
N TYR A 133 11.28 -9.55 -0.70
CA TYR A 133 10.78 -8.43 0.12
C TYR A 133 9.28 -8.56 0.43
N LEU A 134 8.47 -8.95 -0.55
CA LEU A 134 7.04 -9.15 -0.32
C LEU A 134 6.76 -10.28 0.68
N ARG A 135 7.56 -11.37 0.66
CA ARG A 135 7.46 -12.46 1.65
C ARG A 135 7.84 -11.98 3.05
N GLU A 136 8.89 -11.19 3.19
CA GLU A 136 9.29 -10.58 4.47
C GLU A 136 8.17 -9.68 5.01
N LEU A 137 7.56 -8.85 4.14
CA LEU A 137 6.41 -8.02 4.49
C LEU A 137 5.20 -8.84 4.93
N ILE A 138 4.90 -9.97 4.27
CA ILE A 138 3.84 -10.91 4.69
C ILE A 138 4.15 -11.48 6.08
N ALA A 139 5.42 -11.82 6.35
CA ALA A 139 5.86 -12.43 7.60
C ALA A 139 5.69 -11.49 8.81
N THR A 140 5.69 -10.17 8.61
CA THR A 140 5.40 -9.20 9.69
C THR A 140 4.01 -9.37 10.33
N GLY A 141 3.08 -10.04 9.64
CA GLY A 141 1.74 -10.33 10.16
C GLY A 141 0.80 -9.11 10.27
N ARG A 142 1.25 -7.92 9.87
CA ARG A 142 0.45 -6.69 9.91
C ARG A 142 -0.62 -6.70 8.81
N GLN A 143 -1.89 -6.64 9.19
CA GLN A 143 -3.01 -6.66 8.24
C GLN A 143 -2.99 -5.50 7.23
N SER A 144 -2.55 -4.32 7.66
CA SER A 144 -2.39 -3.15 6.78
C SER A 144 -1.38 -3.40 5.65
N VAL A 145 -0.35 -4.21 5.90
CA VAL A 145 0.67 -4.58 4.91
C VAL A 145 0.13 -5.60 3.91
N TRP A 146 -0.74 -6.51 4.32
CA TRP A 146 -1.30 -7.54 3.44
C TRP A 146 -2.06 -6.96 2.24
N PHE A 147 -2.81 -5.86 2.44
CA PHE A 147 -3.49 -5.20 1.33
C PHE A 147 -2.51 -4.62 0.31
N LEU A 148 -1.45 -3.97 0.78
CA LEU A 148 -0.39 -3.45 -0.09
C LEU A 148 0.27 -4.58 -0.89
N VAL A 149 0.66 -5.67 -0.21
CA VAL A 149 1.28 -6.83 -0.85
C VAL A 149 0.35 -7.48 -1.87
N LEU A 150 -0.95 -7.60 -1.57
CA LEU A 150 -1.93 -8.16 -2.49
C LEU A 150 -2.05 -7.33 -3.78
N MET A 151 -2.12 -6.00 -3.65
CA MET A 151 -2.18 -5.09 -4.79
C MET A 151 -0.91 -5.18 -5.64
N ASP A 152 0.25 -5.22 -5.00
CA ASP A 152 1.53 -5.29 -5.69
C ASP A 152 1.74 -6.62 -6.39
N ALA A 153 1.46 -7.74 -5.72
CA ALA A 153 1.53 -9.08 -6.30
C ALA A 153 0.59 -9.23 -7.51
N ARG A 154 -0.56 -8.55 -7.51
CA ARG A 154 -1.43 -8.48 -8.69
C ARG A 154 -0.81 -7.66 -9.81
N SER A 155 -0.25 -6.49 -9.51
CA SER A 155 0.35 -5.60 -10.52
C SER A 155 1.60 -6.18 -11.18
N LEU A 156 2.34 -7.04 -10.46
CA LEU A 156 3.60 -7.63 -10.89
C LEU A 156 3.45 -9.06 -11.41
N ASP A 157 2.22 -9.57 -11.50
CA ASP A 157 1.89 -10.95 -11.86
C ASP A 157 2.73 -11.98 -11.06
N LEU A 158 2.52 -11.95 -9.74
CA LEU A 158 3.17 -12.82 -8.75
C LEU A 158 2.13 -13.76 -8.11
N PRO A 159 1.63 -14.78 -8.84
CA PRO A 159 0.50 -15.59 -8.39
C PRO A 159 0.77 -16.35 -7.09
N GLN A 160 2.01 -16.77 -6.82
CA GLN A 160 2.39 -17.45 -5.59
C GLN A 160 2.29 -16.50 -4.38
N ILE A 161 2.87 -15.30 -4.49
CA ILE A 161 2.79 -14.28 -3.42
C ILE A 161 1.33 -13.86 -3.19
N ARG A 162 0.56 -13.70 -4.29
CA ARG A 162 -0.87 -13.37 -4.25
C ARG A 162 -1.68 -14.44 -3.50
N LEU A 163 -1.41 -15.72 -3.75
CA LEU A 163 -2.05 -16.81 -3.02
C LEU A 163 -1.69 -16.78 -1.53
N GLU A 164 -0.40 -16.63 -1.19
CA GLU A 164 0.07 -16.63 0.20
C GLU A 164 -0.57 -15.53 1.04
N VAL A 165 -0.62 -14.30 0.52
CA VAL A 165 -1.25 -13.19 1.24
C VAL A 165 -2.76 -13.37 1.38
N LEU A 166 -3.45 -13.89 0.35
CA LEU A 166 -4.87 -14.20 0.44
C LEU A 166 -5.16 -15.26 1.51
N GLN A 167 -4.32 -16.31 1.60
CA GLN A 167 -4.45 -17.33 2.65
C GLN A 167 -4.31 -16.72 4.05
N LYS A 168 -3.37 -15.79 4.25
CA LYS A 168 -3.20 -15.08 5.53
C LYS A 168 -4.45 -14.25 5.87
N MET A 169 -4.97 -13.48 4.90
CA MET A 169 -6.17 -12.66 5.06
C MET A 169 -7.41 -13.52 5.38
N ILE A 170 -7.60 -14.65 4.70
CA ILE A 170 -8.74 -15.57 4.92
C ILE A 170 -8.64 -16.25 6.29
N LYS A 171 -7.43 -16.66 6.68
CA LYS A 171 -7.19 -17.31 7.99
C LYS A 171 -7.49 -16.35 9.14
N ALA A 172 -7.06 -15.09 9.02
CA ALA A 172 -7.25 -14.06 10.04
C ALA A 172 -8.70 -13.56 10.15
N SER A 173 -9.51 -13.69 9.08
CA SER A 173 -10.91 -13.28 9.12
C SER A 173 -11.81 -14.32 9.82
N LYS A 174 -12.73 -13.85 10.67
CA LYS A 174 -13.84 -14.67 11.20
C LYS A 174 -14.79 -15.08 10.08
N THR A 175 -15.13 -14.14 9.20
CA THR A 175 -16.02 -14.31 8.04
C THR A 175 -15.30 -13.81 6.79
N PRO A 176 -14.59 -14.67 6.05
CA PRO A 176 -13.85 -14.25 4.88
C PRO A 176 -14.79 -13.76 3.78
N GLU A 177 -14.41 -12.68 3.10
CA GLU A 177 -15.13 -12.20 1.93
C GLU A 177 -15.12 -13.28 0.83
N ILE A 178 -16.31 -13.64 0.33
CA ILE A 178 -16.46 -14.73 -0.65
C ILE A 178 -15.64 -14.46 -1.91
N ALA A 179 -15.53 -13.21 -2.35
CA ALA A 179 -14.72 -12.84 -3.52
C ALA A 179 -13.24 -13.21 -3.33
N ARG A 180 -12.65 -12.85 -2.19
CA ARG A 180 -11.25 -13.17 -1.85
C ARG A 180 -11.01 -14.67 -1.71
N LEU A 181 -11.96 -15.38 -1.09
CA LEU A 181 -11.91 -16.83 -0.98
C LEU A 181 -11.90 -17.52 -2.35
N MET A 182 -12.80 -17.12 -3.24
CA MET A 182 -12.87 -17.67 -4.60
C MET A 182 -11.62 -17.32 -5.43
N GLU A 183 -11.07 -16.12 -5.25
CA GLU A 183 -9.80 -15.73 -5.87
C GLU A 183 -8.66 -16.64 -5.42
N ALA A 184 -8.52 -16.87 -4.11
CA ALA A 184 -7.49 -17.73 -3.53
C ALA A 184 -7.63 -19.19 -4.01
N TYR A 185 -8.86 -19.72 -4.03
CA TYR A 185 -9.16 -21.05 -4.54
C TYR A 185 -8.71 -21.21 -6.00
N ARG A 186 -9.12 -20.28 -6.87
CA ARG A 186 -8.78 -20.33 -8.31
C ARG A 186 -7.28 -20.24 -8.54
N LEU A 187 -6.58 -19.39 -7.78
CA LEU A 187 -5.13 -19.31 -7.82
C LEU A 187 -4.46 -20.61 -7.39
N ALA A 188 -4.92 -21.21 -6.29
CA ALA A 188 -4.38 -22.48 -5.83
C ALA A 188 -4.58 -23.58 -6.88
N ALA A 189 -5.76 -23.65 -7.50
CA ALA A 189 -6.04 -24.59 -8.59
C ALA A 189 -5.15 -24.33 -9.83
N ALA A 190 -4.98 -23.07 -10.24
CA ALA A 190 -4.14 -22.69 -11.38
C ALA A 190 -2.64 -22.96 -11.14
N LEU A 191 -2.21 -22.96 -9.87
CA LEU A 191 -0.85 -23.30 -9.45
C LEU A 191 -0.67 -24.81 -9.16
N ASP A 192 -1.67 -25.63 -9.48
CA ASP A 192 -1.73 -27.07 -9.19
C ASP A 192 -1.53 -27.43 -7.70
N LYS A 193 -1.92 -26.52 -6.79
CA LYS A 193 -1.88 -26.72 -5.35
C LYS A 193 -3.23 -27.25 -4.84
N LYS A 194 -3.57 -28.48 -5.24
CA LYS A 194 -4.89 -29.09 -5.00
C LYS A 194 -5.28 -29.14 -3.52
N GLU A 195 -4.33 -29.48 -2.65
CA GLU A 195 -4.53 -29.58 -1.19
C GLU A 195 -4.85 -28.21 -0.57
N ILE A 196 -4.26 -27.15 -1.11
CA ILE A 196 -4.56 -25.79 -0.67
C ILE A 196 -5.94 -25.36 -1.17
N ALA A 197 -6.26 -25.67 -2.43
CA ALA A 197 -7.52 -25.32 -3.05
C ALA A 197 -8.71 -25.91 -2.29
N ILE A 198 -8.67 -27.22 -1.98
CA ILE A 198 -9.71 -27.90 -1.21
C ILE A 198 -9.81 -27.37 0.23
N LYS A 199 -8.67 -27.17 0.91
CA LYS A 199 -8.64 -26.65 2.27
C LYS A 199 -9.26 -25.26 2.36
N LEU A 200 -8.97 -24.38 1.40
CA LEU A 200 -9.58 -23.06 1.31
C LEU A 200 -11.10 -23.17 1.20
N LEU A 201 -11.62 -24.00 0.29
CA LEU A 201 -13.07 -24.18 0.11
C LEU A 201 -13.75 -24.76 1.35
N GLN A 202 -13.13 -25.75 2.01
CA GLN A 202 -13.64 -26.34 3.24
C GLN A 202 -13.70 -25.30 4.37
N GLU A 203 -12.58 -24.66 4.71
CA GLU A 203 -12.52 -23.63 5.76
C GLU A 203 -13.46 -22.45 5.45
N GLY A 204 -13.49 -22.03 4.18
CA GLY A 204 -14.36 -20.97 3.71
C GLY A 204 -15.84 -21.31 3.86
N TYR A 205 -16.25 -22.54 3.56
CA TYR A 205 -17.61 -22.98 3.79
C TYR A 205 -17.94 -23.05 5.28
N GLU A 206 -17.05 -23.59 6.12
CA GLU A 206 -17.31 -23.66 7.56
C GLU A 206 -17.54 -22.27 8.18
N LYS A 207 -16.74 -21.28 7.77
CA LYS A 207 -16.85 -19.90 8.30
C LYS A 207 -18.04 -19.12 7.77
N THR A 208 -18.52 -19.42 6.57
CA THR A 208 -19.51 -18.57 5.88
C THR A 208 -20.86 -19.23 5.63
N LYS A 209 -20.90 -20.57 5.68
CA LYS A 209 -22.03 -21.40 5.25
C LYS A 209 -22.60 -21.01 3.89
N ASN A 210 -21.75 -20.42 3.03
CA ASN A 210 -22.21 -19.78 1.82
C ASN A 210 -22.52 -20.81 0.71
N PRO A 211 -23.70 -20.72 0.07
CA PRO A 211 -24.11 -21.61 -1.02
C PRO A 211 -23.14 -21.72 -2.20
N LYS A 212 -22.51 -20.60 -2.56
CA LYS A 212 -21.57 -20.53 -3.68
C LYS A 212 -20.30 -21.32 -3.39
N VAL A 213 -19.79 -21.22 -2.15
CA VAL A 213 -18.62 -21.98 -1.71
C VAL A 213 -18.92 -23.47 -1.69
N ALA A 214 -20.09 -23.86 -1.18
CA ALA A 214 -20.53 -25.26 -1.18
C ALA A 214 -20.56 -25.85 -2.60
N LYS A 215 -21.13 -25.11 -3.55
CA LYS A 215 -21.21 -25.52 -4.96
C LYS A 215 -19.83 -25.74 -5.57
N GLU A 216 -18.88 -24.83 -5.31
CA GLU A 216 -17.50 -24.98 -5.81
C GLU A 216 -16.76 -26.15 -5.15
N LEU A 217 -16.97 -26.41 -3.86
CA LEU A 217 -16.39 -27.56 -3.18
C LEU A 217 -16.91 -28.90 -3.73
N ILE A 218 -18.21 -29.00 -3.98
CA ILE A 218 -18.82 -30.19 -4.61
C ILE A 218 -18.25 -30.38 -6.02
N ARG A 219 -18.16 -29.32 -6.82
CA ARG A 219 -17.55 -29.36 -8.16
C ARG A 219 -16.10 -29.83 -8.10
N PHE A 220 -15.32 -29.33 -7.15
CA PHE A 220 -13.94 -29.74 -6.96
C PHE A 220 -13.83 -31.24 -6.67
N TYR A 221 -14.64 -31.76 -5.75
CA TYR A 221 -14.66 -33.20 -5.45
C TYR A 221 -15.02 -34.04 -6.66
N LEU A 222 -16.08 -33.67 -7.40
CA LEU A 222 -16.50 -34.38 -8.60
C LEU A 222 -15.40 -34.39 -9.68
N ALA A 223 -14.77 -33.24 -9.92
CA ALA A 223 -13.70 -33.11 -10.91
C ALA A 223 -12.44 -33.95 -10.58
N ASN A 224 -12.25 -34.31 -9.30
CA ASN A 224 -11.14 -35.14 -8.84
C ASN A 224 -11.56 -36.59 -8.52
N GLY A 225 -12.76 -37.03 -8.95
CA GLY A 225 -13.24 -38.39 -8.74
C GLY A 225 -13.62 -38.74 -7.29
N MET A 226 -13.70 -37.75 -6.41
CA MET A 226 -14.01 -37.89 -4.98
C MET A 226 -15.54 -37.93 -4.76
N LEU A 227 -16.19 -38.95 -5.33
CA LEU A 227 -17.66 -39.03 -5.40
C LEU A 227 -18.31 -39.15 -4.01
N GLN A 228 -17.68 -39.85 -3.08
CA GLN A 228 -18.21 -40.03 -1.73
C GLN A 228 -18.21 -38.72 -0.94
N GLU A 229 -17.15 -37.94 -1.05
CA GLU A 229 -17.00 -36.63 -0.44
C GLU A 229 -17.99 -35.64 -1.05
N ALA A 230 -18.14 -35.63 -2.38
CA ALA A 230 -19.12 -34.82 -3.08
C ALA A 230 -20.55 -35.12 -2.57
N LYS A 231 -20.92 -36.39 -2.45
CA LYS A 231 -22.24 -36.82 -1.94
C LYS A 231 -22.44 -36.41 -0.48
N ARG A 232 -21.49 -36.77 0.39
CA ARG A 232 -21.54 -36.45 1.83
C ARG A 232 -21.69 -34.95 2.06
N PHE A 233 -20.89 -34.16 1.35
CA PHE A 233 -20.91 -32.71 1.48
C PHE A 233 -22.19 -32.09 0.90
N SER A 234 -22.74 -32.62 -0.19
CA SER A 234 -24.01 -32.16 -0.76
C SER A 234 -25.17 -32.31 0.23
N ILE A 235 -25.27 -33.47 0.89
CA ILE A 235 -26.30 -33.72 1.92
C ILE A 235 -26.15 -32.72 3.08
N ARG A 236 -24.92 -32.52 3.56
CA ARG A 236 -24.63 -31.56 4.64
C ARG A 236 -25.03 -30.14 4.25
N ALA A 237 -24.67 -29.69 3.06
CA ALA A 237 -25.00 -28.35 2.58
C ALA A 237 -26.51 -28.13 2.38
N MET A 238 -27.28 -29.19 2.10
CA MET A 238 -28.76 -29.11 2.06
C MET A 238 -29.35 -29.01 3.47
N LYS A 239 -28.82 -29.76 4.44
CA LYS A 239 -29.22 -29.67 5.85
C LYS A 239 -28.94 -28.28 6.44
N ASP A 240 -27.76 -27.72 6.20
CA ASP A 240 -27.38 -26.38 6.67
C ASP A 240 -28.31 -25.26 6.12
N ARG A 241 -29.09 -25.54 5.07
CA ARG A 241 -30.08 -24.62 4.48
C ARG A 241 -31.53 -24.90 4.90
N GLY A 242 -31.77 -25.90 5.75
CA GLY A 242 -33.13 -26.29 6.17
C GLY A 242 -33.98 -26.89 5.05
N VAL A 243 -33.36 -27.50 4.03
CA VAL A 243 -34.09 -28.22 2.96
C VAL A 243 -34.54 -29.61 3.42
N PHE A 244 -33.95 -30.12 4.51
CA PHE A 244 -34.25 -31.39 5.17
C PHE A 244 -34.33 -31.20 6.68
#